data_AF-A0A848DE59-F1
#
_entry.id   AF-A0A848DE59-F1
#
_cell.length_a   1.000
_cell.length_b   1.000
_cell.length_c   1.000
_cell.angle_alpha   90.00
_cell.angle_beta   90.00
_cell.angle_gamma   90.00
#
_symmetry.space_group_name_H-M   'P 1'
#
loop_
_entity.id
_entity.type
_entity.pdbx_description
1 polymer ?
#
loop_
_entity_poly.entity_id
_entity_poly.type
_entity_poly.pdbx_seq_one_letter_code
_entity_poly.pdbx_strand_id
1 'polypeptide(L)'
;VEHPNVPRLDQHFVYNALNTIAALVRTDPTRARELLLGFADLSRAADQPADTTTTLGEEIAAVRAYLQLEQARFGRRLQVEVTFDAALDQVPVAPRCVLATVRATVQQRIEPRLEGGTVCVTAEAVGPDCVVSVVDAGVGEPVRLRVGAVPASDHSGYHAL
;
A
#
# COMPACT_ATOMS: atom_id res chain seq x y z
N VAL A 1 -21.36 -18.60 7.69
CA VAL A 1 -20.78 -18.10 6.44
C VAL A 1 -19.31 -17.87 6.73
N GLU A 2 -18.42 -18.65 6.12
CA GLU A 2 -16.97 -18.48 6.28
C GLU A 2 -16.62 -17.06 5.87
N HIS A 3 -16.17 -16.22 6.81
CA HIS A 3 -15.49 -15.00 6.44
C HIS A 3 -14.27 -15.44 5.61
N PRO A 4 -14.13 -15.04 4.34
CA PRO A 4 -12.88 -15.29 3.63
C PRO A 4 -11.78 -14.75 4.53
N ASN A 5 -10.80 -15.60 4.85
CA ASN A 5 -9.71 -15.27 5.75
C ASN A 5 -8.85 -14.20 5.07
N VAL A 6 -9.31 -12.94 5.12
CA VAL A 6 -8.61 -11.82 4.54
C VAL A 6 -7.35 -11.68 5.38
N PRO A 7 -6.16 -11.88 4.79
CA PRO A 7 -4.97 -12.12 5.58
C PRO A 7 -4.62 -10.85 6.37
N ARG A 8 -4.46 -11.03 7.68
CA ARG A 8 -3.85 -10.03 8.57
C ARG A 8 -2.35 -9.93 8.27
N LEU A 9 -1.68 -8.96 8.89
CA LEU A 9 -0.21 -8.94 8.88
C LEU A 9 0.31 -10.28 9.43
N ASP A 10 1.18 -10.94 8.68
CA ASP A 10 1.77 -12.18 9.14
C ASP A 10 2.80 -11.92 10.25
N GLN A 11 2.94 -12.90 11.15
CA GLN A 11 3.79 -12.77 12.33
C GLN A 11 5.27 -12.53 11.96
N HIS A 12 5.72 -13.07 10.83
CA HIS A 12 7.07 -12.87 10.33
C HIS A 12 7.32 -11.41 9.92
N PHE A 13 6.39 -10.80 9.17
CA PHE A 13 6.44 -9.37 8.86
C PHE A 13 6.53 -8.51 10.13
N VAL A 14 5.70 -8.79 11.14
CA VAL A 14 5.70 -8.04 12.40
C VAL A 14 7.07 -8.09 13.08
N TYR A 15 7.68 -9.28 13.21
CA TYR A 15 9.01 -9.40 13.79
C TYR A 15 10.07 -8.65 13.00
N ASN A 16 10.03 -8.75 11.67
CA ASN A 16 10.98 -8.07 10.81
C ASN A 16 10.88 -6.56 10.90
N ALA A 17 9.65 -6.02 10.87
CA ALA A 17 9.39 -4.59 11.03
C ALA A 17 9.94 -4.08 12.37
N LEU A 18 9.64 -4.77 13.48
CA LEU A 18 10.12 -4.37 14.80
C LEU A 18 11.66 -4.45 14.93
N ASN A 19 12.29 -5.47 14.35
CA ASN A 19 13.75 -5.60 14.33
C ASN A 19 14.40 -4.46 13.53
N THR A 20 13.84 -4.12 12.37
CA THR A 20 14.29 -2.98 11.56
C THR A 20 14.16 -1.67 12.32
N ILE A 21 13.03 -1.44 12.99
CA ILE A 21 12.82 -0.25 13.83
C ILE A 21 13.84 -0.21 14.96
N ALA A 22 14.02 -1.31 15.69
CA ALA A 22 14.94 -1.41 16.83
C ALA A 22 16.39 -1.11 16.42
N ALA A 23 16.83 -1.58 15.25
CA ALA A 23 18.16 -1.29 14.72
C ALA A 23 18.39 0.20 14.45
N LEU A 24 17.32 0.95 14.11
CA LEU A 24 17.38 2.38 13.83
C LEU A 24 17.32 3.26 15.08
N VAL A 25 16.81 2.76 16.22
CA VAL A 25 16.62 3.57 17.44
C VAL A 25 17.88 4.32 17.87
N ARG A 26 19.08 3.72 17.69
CA ARG A 26 20.34 4.36 18.07
C ARG A 26 20.99 5.19 16.96
N THR A 27 20.82 4.78 15.70
CA THR A 27 21.53 5.37 14.55
C THR A 27 20.72 6.45 13.86
N ASP A 28 19.40 6.32 13.83
CA ASP A 28 18.44 7.27 13.28
C ASP A 28 17.11 7.20 14.08
N PRO A 29 17.07 7.80 15.28
CA PRO A 29 15.89 7.75 16.15
C PRO A 29 14.66 8.43 15.53
N THR A 30 14.87 9.45 14.69
CA THR A 30 13.78 10.14 13.98
C THR A 30 13.11 9.17 13.02
N ARG A 31 13.90 8.48 12.17
CA ARG A 31 13.36 7.49 11.25
C ARG A 31 12.72 6.30 11.97
N ALA A 32 13.32 5.84 13.07
CA ALA A 32 12.75 4.78 13.89
C ALA A 32 11.35 5.15 14.42
N ARG A 33 11.17 6.40 14.89
CA ARG A 33 9.88 6.91 15.35
C ARG A 33 8.85 6.97 14.22
N GLU A 34 9.23 7.47 13.05
CA GLU A 34 8.35 7.51 11.87
C GLU A 34 7.85 6.11 11.50
N LEU A 35 8.76 5.14 11.41
CA LEU A 35 8.43 3.76 11.09
C LEU A 35 7.56 3.11 12.17
N LEU A 36 7.78 3.42 13.45
CA LEU A 36 6.94 2.90 14.54
C LEU A 36 5.51 3.43 14.46
N LEU A 37 5.34 4.72 14.17
CA LEU A 37 4.00 5.31 13.96
C LEU A 37 3.33 4.72 12.72
N GLY A 38 4.07 4.62 11.60
CA GLY A 38 3.58 3.98 10.38
C GLY A 38 3.19 2.51 10.60
N PHE A 39 3.95 1.78 11.43
CA PHE A 39 3.59 0.42 11.83
C PHE A 39 2.27 0.38 12.62
N ALA A 40 2.08 1.27 13.58
CA ALA A 40 0.83 1.35 14.33
C ALA A 40 -0.37 1.68 13.43
N ASP A 41 -0.20 2.59 12.47
CA ASP A 41 -1.23 2.95 11.48
C ASP A 41 -1.57 1.76 10.57
N LEU A 42 -0.54 1.09 10.07
CA LEU A 42 -0.68 -0.12 9.26
C LEU A 42 -1.38 -1.25 10.02
N SER A 43 -1.02 -1.48 11.28
CA SER A 43 -1.67 -2.50 12.12
C SER A 43 -3.15 -2.19 12.30
N ARG A 44 -3.51 -0.93 12.57
CA ARG A 44 -4.92 -0.51 12.68
C ARG A 44 -5.70 -0.75 11.40
N ALA A 45 -5.13 -0.39 10.24
CA ALA A 45 -5.75 -0.65 8.94
C ALA A 45 -5.88 -2.16 8.66
N ALA A 46 -4.86 -2.95 9.01
CA ALA A 46 -4.85 -4.39 8.79
C ALA A 46 -5.86 -5.16 9.67
N ASP A 47 -6.21 -4.61 10.83
CA ASP A 47 -7.15 -5.20 11.79
C ASP A 47 -8.62 -4.78 11.57
N GLN A 48 -8.90 -3.91 10.59
CA GLN A 48 -10.27 -3.53 10.26
C GLN A 48 -11.11 -4.77 9.84
N PRO A 49 -12.38 -4.84 10.27
CA PRO A 49 -13.29 -5.92 9.86
C PRO A 49 -13.42 -6.00 8.33
N ALA A 50 -13.62 -7.22 7.81
CA ALA A 50 -13.78 -7.40 6.36
C ALA A 50 -15.05 -6.73 5.79
N ASP A 51 -16.06 -6.53 6.64
CA ASP A 51 -17.38 -6.02 6.25
C ASP A 51 -17.51 -4.49 6.36
N THR A 52 -16.44 -3.77 6.71
CA THR A 52 -16.43 -2.30 6.70
C THR A 52 -16.17 -1.74 5.31
N THR A 53 -16.66 -0.54 5.01
CA THR A 53 -16.27 0.19 3.80
C THR A 53 -15.09 1.11 4.13
N THR A 54 -14.08 1.15 3.25
CA THR A 54 -12.93 2.06 3.36
C THR A 54 -12.77 2.82 2.04
N THR A 55 -11.95 3.86 2.03
CA THR A 55 -11.64 4.60 0.81
C THR A 55 -10.33 4.16 0.18
N LEU A 56 -10.17 4.43 -1.11
CA LEU A 56 -8.91 4.16 -1.80
C LEU A 56 -7.75 4.95 -1.19
N GLY A 57 -8.00 6.17 -0.69
CA GLY A 57 -7.01 6.96 0.04
C GLY A 57 -6.49 6.26 1.30
N GLU A 58 -7.39 5.68 2.11
CA GLU A 58 -7.03 4.92 3.30
C GLU A 58 -6.19 3.68 2.96
N GLU A 59 -6.58 2.94 1.92
CA GLU A 59 -5.81 1.79 1.41
C GLU A 59 -4.41 2.21 0.93
N ILE A 60 -4.30 3.32 0.18
CA ILE A 60 -3.02 3.82 -0.31
C ILE A 60 -2.14 4.32 0.85
N ALA A 61 -2.72 4.90 1.90
CA ALA A 61 -1.99 5.26 3.11
C ALA A 61 -1.39 4.02 3.80
N ALA A 62 -2.19 2.95 3.94
CA ALA A 62 -1.71 1.67 4.48
C ALA A 62 -0.61 1.05 3.60
N VAL A 63 -0.76 1.09 2.28
CA VAL A 63 0.25 0.65 1.31
C VAL A 63 1.56 1.42 1.48
N ARG A 64 1.50 2.75 1.61
CA ARG A 64 2.70 3.59 1.82
C ARG A 64 3.40 3.23 3.13
N ALA A 65 2.66 3.04 4.22
CA ALA A 65 3.22 2.63 5.50
C ALA A 65 3.91 1.25 5.42
N TYR A 66 3.25 0.27 4.79
CA TYR A 66 3.82 -1.06 4.53
C TYR A 66 5.12 -0.97 3.71
N LEU A 67 5.10 -0.26 2.59
CA LEU A 67 6.25 -0.13 1.70
C LEU A 67 7.40 0.64 2.35
N GLN A 68 7.13 1.58 3.27
CA GLN A 68 8.18 2.26 4.03
C GLN A 68 8.90 1.33 5.01
N LEU A 69 8.16 0.45 5.68
CA LEU A 69 8.72 -0.58 6.57
C LEU A 69 9.57 -1.58 5.79
N GLU A 70 9.06 -2.06 4.65
CA GLU A 70 9.79 -2.98 3.78
C GLU A 70 11.04 -2.32 3.17
N GLN A 71 10.97 -1.05 2.76
CA GLN A 71 12.14 -0.32 2.27
C GLN A 71 13.21 -0.15 3.35
N ALA A 72 12.82 0.12 4.59
CA ALA A 72 13.77 0.18 5.69
C ALA A 72 14.44 -1.18 5.96
N ARG A 73 13.71 -2.28 5.75
CA ARG A 73 14.21 -3.65 5.90
C ARG A 73 15.16 -4.07 4.77
N PHE A 74 14.74 -3.86 3.53
CA PHE A 74 15.48 -4.29 2.34
C PHE A 74 16.54 -3.29 1.89
N GLY A 75 16.50 -2.06 2.41
CA GLY A 75 17.38 -0.98 2.00
C GLY A 75 17.29 -0.75 0.49
N ARG A 76 18.45 -0.70 -0.17
CA ARG A 76 18.54 -0.40 -1.61
C ARG A 76 17.93 -1.47 -2.54
N ARG A 77 17.63 -2.68 -2.01
CA ARG A 77 17.03 -3.77 -2.79
C ARG A 77 15.56 -3.55 -3.10
N LEU A 78 14.85 -2.73 -2.35
CA LEU A 78 13.46 -2.39 -2.64
C LEU A 78 13.38 -0.92 -3.04
N GLN A 79 13.03 -0.66 -4.29
CA GLN A 79 12.64 0.65 -4.77
C GLN A 79 11.12 0.73 -4.82
N VAL A 80 10.56 1.90 -4.55
CA VAL A 80 9.11 2.08 -4.47
C VAL A 80 8.69 3.34 -5.19
N GLU A 81 7.69 3.19 -6.04
CA GLU A 81 7.04 4.28 -6.76
C GLU A 81 5.53 4.19 -6.53
N VAL A 82 4.92 5.21 -5.93
CA VAL A 82 3.48 5.24 -5.69
C VAL A 82 2.91 6.54 -6.25
N THR A 83 2.24 6.42 -7.39
CA THR A 83 1.56 7.52 -8.09
C THR A 83 0.07 7.43 -7.79
N PHE A 84 -0.45 8.44 -7.09
CA PHE A 84 -1.83 8.48 -6.65
C PHE A 84 -2.36 9.91 -6.73
N ASP A 85 -3.49 10.08 -7.43
CA ASP A 85 -4.19 11.36 -7.52
C ASP A 85 -5.15 11.52 -6.33
N ALA A 86 -5.08 12.65 -5.64
CA ALA A 86 -5.98 12.98 -4.52
C ALA A 86 -7.45 13.05 -4.95
N ALA A 87 -7.76 13.25 -6.23
CA ALA A 87 -9.13 13.14 -6.74
C ALA A 87 -9.75 11.75 -6.55
N LEU A 88 -8.93 10.71 -6.41
CA LEU A 88 -9.35 9.32 -6.21
C LEU A 88 -9.47 8.92 -4.73
N ASP A 89 -9.19 9.84 -3.80
CA ASP A 89 -9.10 9.57 -2.36
C ASP A 89 -10.38 8.94 -1.79
N GLN A 90 -11.55 9.38 -2.27
CA GLN A 90 -12.86 8.99 -1.75
C GLN A 90 -13.51 7.83 -2.52
N VAL A 91 -12.80 7.19 -3.46
CA VAL A 91 -13.33 6.02 -4.18
C VAL A 91 -13.56 4.88 -3.18
N PRO A 92 -14.77 4.32 -3.07
CA PRO A 92 -15.05 3.25 -2.10
C PRO A 92 -14.41 1.93 -2.57
N VAL A 93 -13.73 1.25 -1.65
CA VAL A 93 -13.05 -0.02 -1.94
C VAL A 93 -13.26 -1.04 -0.83
N ALA A 94 -13.05 -2.31 -1.14
CA ALA A 94 -13.02 -3.36 -0.13
C ALA A 94 -11.76 -3.22 0.74
N PRO A 95 -11.86 -3.34 2.07
CA PRO A 95 -10.71 -3.23 2.96
C PRO A 95 -9.60 -4.20 2.57
N ARG A 96 -8.37 -3.68 2.59
CA ARG A 96 -7.10 -4.40 2.33
C ARG A 96 -6.95 -4.94 0.92
N CYS A 97 -7.81 -4.59 -0.03
CA CYS A 97 -7.69 -5.13 -1.39
C CYS A 97 -6.37 -4.71 -2.04
N VAL A 98 -5.98 -3.43 -1.93
CA VAL A 98 -4.73 -2.93 -2.50
C VAL A 98 -3.55 -3.35 -1.63
N LEU A 99 -3.69 -3.23 -0.31
CA LEU A 99 -2.64 -3.65 0.63
C LEU A 99 -2.26 -5.12 0.45
N ALA A 100 -3.23 -6.01 0.33
CA ALA A 100 -2.98 -7.44 0.14
C ALA A 100 -2.25 -7.73 -1.18
N THR A 101 -2.64 -7.06 -2.27
CA THR A 101 -1.98 -7.20 -3.57
C THR A 101 -0.54 -6.71 -3.55
N VAL A 102 -0.27 -5.55 -2.92
CA VAL A 102 1.09 -5.03 -2.77
C VAL A 102 1.95 -5.96 -1.92
N ARG A 103 1.43 -6.43 -0.78
CA ARG A 103 2.14 -7.37 0.09
C ARG A 103 2.48 -8.67 -0.63
N ALA A 104 1.52 -9.25 -1.35
CA ALA A 104 1.75 -10.45 -2.16
C ALA A 104 2.84 -10.22 -3.21
N THR A 105 2.83 -9.06 -3.88
CA THR A 105 3.84 -8.68 -4.87
C THR A 105 5.23 -8.63 -4.25
N VAL A 106 5.40 -7.96 -3.11
CA VAL A 106 6.69 -7.88 -2.40
C VAL A 106 7.16 -9.28 -1.97
N GLN A 107 6.30 -10.04 -1.31
CA GLN A 107 6.64 -11.36 -0.76
C GLN A 107 6.99 -12.39 -1.84
N GLN A 108 6.27 -12.39 -2.96
CA GLN A 108 6.44 -13.41 -4.00
C GLN A 108 7.45 -13.02 -5.06
N ARG A 109 7.59 -11.71 -5.37
CA ARG A 109 8.41 -11.25 -6.49
C ARG A 109 9.69 -10.57 -6.06
N ILE A 110 9.69 -9.82 -4.95
CA ILE A 110 10.87 -9.03 -4.54
C ILE A 110 11.72 -9.79 -3.52
N GLU A 111 11.09 -10.26 -2.44
CA GLU A 111 11.78 -10.91 -1.32
C GLU A 111 12.68 -12.09 -1.73
N PRO A 112 12.28 -13.00 -2.65
CA PRO A 112 13.11 -14.13 -3.06
C PRO A 112 14.32 -13.76 -3.93
N ARG A 113 14.34 -12.54 -4.51
CA ARG A 113 15.37 -12.13 -5.48
C ARG A 113 16.50 -11.37 -4.79
N LEU A 114 17.73 -11.86 -4.89
CA LEU A 114 18.92 -11.22 -4.31
C LEU A 114 19.11 -9.77 -4.77
N GLU A 115 18.86 -9.48 -6.04
CA GLU A 115 18.94 -8.14 -6.64
C GLU A 115 17.84 -7.20 -6.11
N GLY A 116 16.74 -7.76 -5.63
CA GLY A 116 15.53 -7.02 -5.27
C GLY A 116 14.70 -6.60 -6.49
N GLY A 117 14.06 -5.43 -6.42
CA GLY A 117 13.24 -4.90 -7.50
C GLY A 117 12.52 -3.60 -7.14
N THR A 118 11.65 -3.15 -8.06
CA THR A 118 10.94 -1.88 -7.95
C THR A 118 9.44 -2.14 -7.94
N VAL A 119 8.78 -1.84 -6.82
CA VAL A 119 7.31 -1.93 -6.73
C VAL A 119 6.71 -0.59 -7.17
N CYS A 120 5.97 -0.63 -8.28
CA CYS A 120 5.19 0.51 -8.77
C CYS A 120 3.71 0.28 -8.47
N VAL A 121 3.08 1.26 -7.83
CA VAL A 121 1.64 1.30 -7.56
C VAL A 121 1.06 2.54 -8.22
N THR A 122 0.11 2.36 -9.12
CA THR A 122 -0.60 3.46 -9.78
C THR A 122 -2.11 3.29 -9.59
N ALA A 123 -2.83 4.40 -9.56
CA ALA A 123 -4.29 4.42 -9.60
C ALA A 123 -4.75 5.40 -10.66
N GLU A 124 -5.61 4.94 -11.58
CA GLU A 124 -6.08 5.73 -12.71
C GLU A 124 -7.61 5.63 -12.83
N ALA A 125 -8.27 6.73 -13.17
CA ALA A 125 -9.68 6.73 -13.51
C ALA A 125 -9.89 6.11 -14.90
N VAL A 126 -10.80 5.14 -15.00
CA VAL A 126 -11.15 4.44 -16.25
C VAL A 126 -12.67 4.43 -16.40
N GLY A 127 -13.18 5.47 -17.05
CA GLY A 127 -14.62 5.71 -17.19
C GLY A 127 -15.24 6.00 -15.82
N PRO A 128 -16.27 5.26 -15.40
CA PRO A 128 -16.87 5.45 -14.09
C PRO A 128 -16.06 4.79 -12.97
N ASP A 129 -15.05 3.95 -13.25
CA ASP A 129 -14.35 3.17 -12.22
C ASP A 129 -12.90 3.62 -12.04
N CYS A 130 -12.23 3.14 -10.99
CA CYS A 130 -10.79 3.29 -10.82
C CYS A 130 -10.09 1.94 -11.07
N VAL A 131 -8.93 1.97 -11.72
CA VAL A 131 -8.04 0.81 -11.85
C VAL A 131 -6.75 1.09 -11.09
N VAL A 132 -6.49 0.26 -10.08
CA VAL A 132 -5.21 0.24 -9.36
C VAL A 132 -4.32 -0.82 -9.98
N SER A 133 -3.12 -0.43 -10.39
CA SER A 133 -2.12 -1.35 -10.94
C SER A 133 -0.94 -1.50 -9.97
N VAL A 134 -0.53 -2.74 -9.72
CA VAL A 134 0.62 -3.07 -8.89
C VAL A 134 1.58 -3.95 -9.70
N VAL A 135 2.85 -3.55 -9.82
CA VAL A 135 3.83 -4.25 -10.64
C VAL A 135 5.22 -4.22 -10.02
N ASP A 136 6.00 -5.28 -10.25
CA ASP A 136 7.47 -5.24 -10.15
C ASP A 136 8.03 -4.82 -11.51
N ALA A 137 8.53 -3.58 -11.62
CA ALA A 137 8.89 -2.94 -12.89
C ALA A 137 9.95 -3.69 -13.70
N GLY A 138 10.74 -4.57 -13.07
CA GLY A 138 11.78 -5.32 -13.75
C GLY A 138 11.33 -6.60 -14.45
N VAL A 139 10.20 -7.20 -14.04
CA VAL A 139 9.91 -8.63 -14.36
C VAL A 139 8.42 -8.95 -14.57
N GLY A 140 7.49 -8.06 -14.24
CA GLY A 140 6.08 -8.44 -14.08
C GLY A 140 5.08 -7.84 -15.08
N GLU A 141 4.05 -8.64 -15.42
CA GLU A 141 2.74 -8.08 -15.77
C GLU A 141 2.10 -7.43 -14.54
N PRO A 142 1.45 -6.27 -14.68
CA PRO A 142 0.78 -5.60 -13.57
C PRO A 142 -0.44 -6.41 -13.10
N VAL A 143 -0.56 -6.59 -11.79
CA VAL A 143 -1.82 -7.03 -11.17
C VAL A 143 -2.74 -5.82 -11.13
N ARG A 144 -3.92 -5.94 -11.76
CA ARG A 144 -4.90 -4.85 -11.86
C ARG A 144 -6.11 -5.15 -11.00
N LEU A 145 -6.46 -4.20 -10.13
CA LEU A 145 -7.68 -4.20 -9.33
C LEU A 145 -8.62 -3.14 -9.88
N ARG A 146 -9.84 -3.54 -10.24
CA ARG A 146 -10.90 -2.58 -10.61
C ARG A 146 -11.70 -2.28 -9.35
N VAL A 147 -11.77 -1.01 -8.96
CA VAL A 147 -12.33 -0.60 -7.68
C VAL A 147 -13.28 0.58 -7.84
N GLY A 148 -14.42 0.49 -7.15
CA GLY A 148 -15.42 1.53 -6.98
C GLY A 148 -15.93 2.19 -8.26
N ALA A 149 -16.87 3.11 -8.08
CA ALA A 149 -17.10 4.17 -9.06
C ALA A 149 -16.35 5.43 -8.60
N VAL A 150 -15.64 6.10 -9.50
CA VAL A 150 -15.10 7.44 -9.27
C VAL A 150 -16.28 8.39 -9.05
N PRO A 151 -16.40 9.02 -7.87
CA PRO A 151 -17.45 10.00 -7.65
C PRO A 151 -17.31 11.10 -8.71
N ALA A 152 -18.42 11.46 -9.36
CA ALA A 152 -18.41 12.48 -10.40
C ALA A 152 -17.81 13.76 -9.82
N SER A 153 -16.59 14.10 -10.25
CA SER A 153 -15.97 15.36 -9.88
C SER A 153 -16.83 16.46 -10.48
N ASP A 154 -17.46 17.28 -9.64
CA ASP A 154 -18.17 18.46 -10.06
C ASP A 154 -17.14 19.40 -10.70
N HIS A 155 -16.98 19.33 -12.02
CA HIS A 155 -16.11 20.19 -12.81
C HIS A 155 -16.74 21.59 -12.97
N SER A 156 -17.24 22.16 -11.89
CA SER A 156 -17.68 23.55 -11.83
C SER A 156 -16.66 24.35 -11.04
N GLY A 157 -15.68 24.95 -11.74
CA GLY A 157 -14.79 25.92 -11.11
C GLY A 157 -13.36 26.01 -11.61
N TYR A 158 -13.11 25.98 -12.92
CA TYR A 158 -11.93 26.64 -13.49
C TYR A 158 -12.36 27.52 -14.67
N HIS A 159 -13.10 28.58 -14.38
CA HIS A 159 -13.02 29.81 -15.17
C HIS A 159 -11.96 30.69 -14.51
N ALA A 160 -10.74 30.64 -15.04
CA ALA A 160 -9.78 31.72 -14.86
C ALA A 160 -10.03 32.74 -15.97
N LEU A 161 -10.13 34.01 -15.55
CA LEU A 161 -10.37 35.22 -16.33
C LEU A 161 -9.33 35.45 -17.44
#